data_AF-A0A0C1GNC4-F1
#
_entry.id   AF-A0A0C1GNC4-F1
#
_cell.length_a   1.000
_cell.length_b   1.000
_cell.length_c   1.000
_cell.angle_alpha   90.00
_cell.angle_beta   90.00
_cell.angle_gamma   90.00
#
_symmetry.space_group_name_H-M   'P 1'
#
loop_
_entity.id
_entity.type
_entity.pdbx_description
1 polymer ?
#
loop_
_entity_poly.entity_id
_entity_poly.type
_entity_poly.pdbx_seq_one_letter_code
_entity_poly.pdbx_strand_id
1 'polypeptide(L)'
;MATIKSNSLFHFTPKEEYLLDILENGFWPRYCSEDIEWLIPKYFKNELEKQEEDNFWETRTKELIKYNISSIAYPMSCFCDIPLSKITAHTDFYGGFGLGMTKEWGIKKGLNPIFYLSDNSIIPNLIRNFILNNIPVNAINLLISRELSPNIALRLMKFLKPLKGKMKVNGKEVTKNFDEECEWRYAPASDENNLFPNFLLNFLANNEELQDSNIVTKKVASLKFEPSDIKYIFVPKDSNIPTIINKINTIFTDHPEHERLLLLSKVISLDTIRKDF
;
A
#
# COMPACT_ATOMS: atom_id res chain seq x y z
N MET A 1 -23.12 -18.70 11.21
CA MET A 1 -22.43 -18.79 9.90
C MET A 1 -21.09 -18.11 10.04
N ALA A 2 -19.99 -18.76 9.66
CA ALA A 2 -18.68 -18.09 9.59
C ALA A 2 -18.75 -17.01 8.50
N THR A 3 -18.50 -15.74 8.86
CA THR A 3 -18.49 -14.64 7.91
C THR A 3 -17.22 -14.71 7.05
N ILE A 4 -17.39 -14.66 5.74
CA ILE A 4 -16.29 -14.79 4.77
C ILE A 4 -15.38 -13.55 4.79
N LYS A 5 -15.89 -12.40 5.24
CA LYS A 5 -15.16 -11.13 5.37
C LYS A 5 -15.17 -10.64 6.81
N SER A 6 -14.21 -9.78 7.13
CA SER A 6 -14.10 -9.14 8.43
C SER A 6 -15.00 -7.91 8.51
N ASN A 7 -15.45 -7.60 9.73
CA ASN A 7 -16.03 -6.30 10.06
C ASN A 7 -14.94 -5.30 10.48
N SER A 8 -13.69 -5.58 10.12
CA SER A 8 -12.50 -4.81 10.48
C SER A 8 -11.47 -4.83 9.35
N LEU A 9 -10.70 -3.75 9.24
CA LEU A 9 -9.56 -3.65 8.33
C LEU A 9 -8.28 -3.75 9.15
N PHE A 10 -7.39 -4.68 8.81
CA PHE A 10 -6.20 -4.96 9.59
C PHE A 10 -4.95 -4.38 8.93
N HIS A 11 -4.07 -3.78 9.73
CA HIS A 11 -2.76 -3.30 9.31
C HIS A 11 -1.69 -3.86 10.24
N PHE A 12 -0.74 -4.62 9.69
CA PHE A 12 0.34 -5.25 10.44
C PHE A 12 1.68 -4.62 10.13
N THR A 13 2.57 -4.68 11.11
CA THR A 13 3.90 -4.09 11.08
C THR A 13 4.91 -4.97 11.82
N PRO A 14 6.17 -5.06 11.34
CA PRO A 14 7.15 -5.99 11.91
C PRO A 14 7.72 -5.57 13.27
N LYS A 15 7.54 -4.30 13.68
CA LYS A 15 8.20 -3.75 14.86
C LYS A 15 7.23 -3.00 15.77
N GLU A 16 7.48 -3.12 17.07
CA GLU A 16 6.75 -2.39 18.11
C GLU A 16 6.80 -0.88 17.90
N GLU A 17 7.98 -0.34 17.54
CA GLU A 17 8.20 1.08 17.29
C GLU A 17 7.26 1.65 16.21
N TYR A 18 6.92 0.85 15.21
CA TYR A 18 6.01 1.26 14.14
C TYR A 18 4.55 1.25 14.58
N LEU A 19 4.14 0.30 15.43
CA LEU A 19 2.81 0.33 16.03
C LEU A 19 2.63 1.56 16.92
N LEU A 20 3.64 1.89 17.73
CA LEU A 20 3.62 3.08 18.58
C LEU A 20 3.58 4.36 17.75
N ASP A 21 4.38 4.46 16.69
CA ASP A 21 4.34 5.59 15.75
C ASP A 21 2.96 5.75 15.10
N ILE A 22 2.28 4.64 14.75
CA ILE A 22 0.91 4.69 14.19
C ILE A 22 -0.09 5.17 15.25
N LEU A 23 0.02 4.70 16.50
CA LEU A 23 -0.86 5.14 17.58
C LEU A 23 -0.73 6.64 17.87
N GLU A 24 0.48 7.18 17.78
CA GLU A 24 0.76 8.59 18.04
C GLU A 24 0.47 9.49 16.82
N ASN A 25 0.87 9.04 15.62
CA ASN A 25 0.91 9.88 14.42
C ASN A 25 -0.10 9.48 13.33
N GLY A 26 -0.85 8.40 13.50
CA GLY A 26 -1.73 7.84 12.46
C GLY A 26 -0.97 6.97 11.45
N PHE A 27 -1.70 6.38 10.49
CA PHE A 27 -1.06 5.53 9.48
C PHE A 27 -0.31 6.38 8.46
N TRP A 28 1.00 6.17 8.37
CA TRP A 28 1.88 6.88 7.45
C TRP A 28 1.80 6.29 6.03
N PRO A 29 1.29 7.04 5.03
CA PRO A 29 1.24 6.59 3.64
C PRO A 29 2.63 6.72 3.00
N ARG A 30 3.46 5.68 3.20
CA ARG A 30 4.79 5.62 2.58
C ARG A 30 4.68 5.36 1.08
N TYR A 31 5.69 5.77 0.34
CA TYR A 31 5.85 5.39 -1.07
C TYR A 31 6.17 3.91 -1.16
N CYS A 32 5.17 3.15 -1.57
CA CYS A 32 5.22 1.71 -1.75
C CYS A 32 5.33 1.38 -3.24
N SER A 33 6.36 0.62 -3.59
CA SER A 33 6.61 0.17 -4.97
C SER A 33 5.58 -0.87 -5.41
N GLU A 34 4.92 -0.61 -6.53
CA GLU A 34 4.02 -1.54 -7.20
C GLU A 34 4.62 -1.97 -8.53
N ASP A 35 4.64 -3.29 -8.77
CA ASP A 35 4.97 -3.85 -10.08
C ASP A 35 3.85 -3.51 -11.06
N ILE A 36 4.22 -2.90 -12.18
CA ILE A 36 3.29 -2.53 -13.26
C ILE A 36 3.62 -3.26 -14.56
N GLU A 37 4.65 -4.10 -14.57
CA GLU A 37 5.12 -4.79 -15.77
C GLU A 37 4.04 -5.72 -16.34
N TRP A 38 3.23 -6.31 -15.48
CA TRP A 38 2.09 -7.17 -15.85
C TRP A 38 0.97 -6.41 -16.60
N LEU A 39 0.88 -5.08 -16.42
CA LEU A 39 -0.04 -4.22 -17.15
C LEU A 39 0.52 -3.75 -18.49
N ILE A 40 1.83 -3.85 -18.73
CA ILE A 40 2.43 -3.41 -20.00
C ILE A 40 2.09 -4.45 -21.10
N PRO A 41 1.46 -4.04 -22.22
CA PRO A 41 1.14 -4.96 -23.31
C PRO A 41 2.39 -5.65 -23.86
N LYS A 42 2.30 -6.95 -24.17
CA LYS A 42 3.41 -7.72 -24.76
C LYS A 42 3.89 -7.12 -26.09
N TYR A 43 2.98 -6.62 -26.93
CA TYR A 43 3.38 -5.96 -28.18
C TYR A 43 4.16 -4.67 -27.94
N PHE A 44 3.87 -3.92 -26.86
CA PHE A 44 4.63 -2.73 -26.51
C PHE A 44 6.06 -3.10 -26.08
N LYS A 45 6.23 -4.21 -25.36
CA LYS A 45 7.55 -4.79 -25.10
C LYS A 45 8.25 -5.20 -26.39
N ASN A 46 7.52 -5.82 -27.32
CA ASN A 46 8.05 -6.20 -28.63
C ASN A 46 8.45 -4.95 -29.46
N GLU A 47 7.69 -3.85 -29.38
CA GLU A 47 7.98 -2.58 -30.06
C GLU A 47 9.22 -1.90 -29.48
N LEU A 48 9.40 -1.95 -28.15
CA LEU A 48 10.63 -1.54 -27.47
C LEU A 48 11.83 -2.46 -27.81
N GLU A 49 11.56 -3.66 -28.32
CA GLU A 49 12.56 -4.66 -28.75
C GLU A 49 12.90 -4.60 -30.23
N LYS A 50 12.09 -3.92 -31.05
CA LYS A 50 12.37 -3.76 -32.48
C LYS A 50 13.60 -2.86 -32.67
N GLN A 51 14.57 -3.36 -33.43
CA GLN A 51 15.67 -2.58 -33.97
C GLN A 51 15.21 -1.93 -35.29
N GLU A 52 14.56 -0.77 -35.22
CA GLU A 52 14.36 0.10 -36.39
C GLU A 52 15.56 1.06 -36.54
N GLU A 53 15.64 1.85 -37.62
CA GLU A 53 16.59 2.99 -37.72
C GLU A 53 16.17 4.11 -36.75
N ASP A 54 16.14 3.79 -35.47
CA ASP A 54 15.92 4.73 -34.38
C ASP A 54 17.12 5.66 -34.30
N ASN A 55 16.88 6.95 -34.09
CA ASN A 55 17.98 7.85 -33.79
C ASN A 55 18.61 7.51 -32.43
N PHE A 56 19.83 8.02 -32.18
CA PHE A 56 20.58 7.71 -30.96
C PHE A 56 19.77 7.96 -29.67
N TRP A 57 18.95 9.02 -29.65
CA TRP A 57 18.11 9.37 -28.52
C TRP A 57 16.90 8.45 -28.35
N GLU A 58 16.28 7.99 -29.43
CA GLU A 58 15.20 7.01 -29.43
C GLU A 58 15.68 5.64 -28.96
N THR A 59 16.85 5.20 -29.42
CA THR A 59 17.46 3.93 -28.97
C THR A 59 17.75 3.97 -27.47
N ARG A 60 18.38 5.05 -26.98
CA ARG A 60 18.65 5.25 -25.56
C ARG A 60 17.38 5.35 -24.72
N THR A 61 16.35 6.02 -25.23
CA THR A 61 15.05 6.14 -24.57
C THR A 61 14.34 4.78 -24.52
N LYS A 62 14.30 4.01 -25.61
CA LYS A 62 13.72 2.65 -25.65
C LYS A 62 14.46 1.71 -24.69
N GLU A 63 15.79 1.74 -24.64
CA GLU A 63 16.58 0.96 -23.68
C GLU A 63 16.28 1.37 -22.24
N LEU A 64 16.25 2.68 -21.93
CA LEU A 64 15.90 3.18 -20.60
C LEU A 64 14.49 2.72 -20.20
N ILE A 65 13.51 2.80 -21.09
CA ILE A 65 12.12 2.38 -20.82
C ILE A 65 12.03 0.87 -20.58
N LYS A 66 12.65 0.09 -21.47
CA LYS A 66 12.64 -1.37 -21.47
C LYS A 66 13.28 -1.96 -20.22
N TYR A 67 14.38 -1.37 -19.74
CA TYR A 67 15.07 -1.84 -18.54
C TYR A 67 14.53 -1.25 -17.24
N ASN A 68 13.78 -0.13 -17.28
CA ASN A 68 13.51 0.63 -16.06
C ASN A 68 12.04 0.88 -15.67
N ILE A 69 11.03 0.73 -16.55
CA ILE A 69 9.60 0.89 -16.15
C ILE A 69 9.02 -0.44 -15.64
N SER A 70 9.68 -1.06 -14.65
CA SER A 70 9.14 -2.27 -14.00
C SER A 70 8.19 -1.94 -12.84
N SER A 71 8.36 -0.77 -12.22
CA SER A 71 7.64 -0.43 -11.00
C SER A 71 7.43 1.07 -10.79
N ILE A 72 6.32 1.41 -10.16
CA ILE A 72 5.96 2.77 -9.75
C ILE A 72 5.68 2.77 -8.25
N ALA A 73 6.26 3.72 -7.53
CA ALA A 73 5.97 3.90 -6.11
C ALA A 73 4.85 4.92 -5.90
N TYR A 74 3.90 4.58 -5.04
CA TYR A 74 2.76 5.43 -4.69
C TYR A 74 2.70 5.66 -3.18
N PRO A 75 2.35 6.88 -2.71
CA PRO A 75 2.11 7.10 -1.29
C PRO A 75 0.81 6.40 -0.89
N MET A 76 0.89 5.39 -0.03
CA MET A 76 -0.28 4.63 0.41
C MET A 76 -0.09 3.89 1.74
N SER A 77 -1.21 3.64 2.41
CA SER A 77 -1.32 2.74 3.55
C SER A 77 -2.28 1.61 3.19
N CYS A 78 -1.81 0.37 3.33
CA CYS A 78 -2.57 -0.83 2.95
C CYS A 78 -3.14 -1.55 4.17
N PHE A 79 -4.32 -2.14 4.00
CA PHE A 79 -5.04 -2.90 5.01
C PHE A 79 -5.58 -4.20 4.40
N CYS A 80 -5.75 -5.25 5.19
CA CYS A 80 -6.38 -6.49 4.74
C CYS A 80 -7.78 -6.69 5.36
N ASP A 81 -8.73 -7.16 4.56
CA ASP A 81 -10.10 -7.50 4.96
C ASP A 81 -10.27 -9.03 5.04
N ILE A 82 -9.46 -9.65 5.90
CA ILE A 82 -9.42 -11.11 6.11
C ILE A 82 -10.06 -11.49 7.44
N PRO A 83 -10.79 -12.62 7.55
CA PRO A 83 -11.32 -13.10 8.83
C PRO A 83 -10.23 -13.28 9.89
N LEU A 84 -10.55 -13.06 11.16
CA LEU A 84 -9.60 -13.19 12.27
C LEU A 84 -8.94 -14.58 12.32
N SER A 85 -9.69 -15.64 11.98
CA SER A 85 -9.17 -17.02 11.91
C SER A 85 -8.11 -17.25 10.83
N LYS A 86 -7.95 -16.33 9.87
CA LYS A 86 -6.93 -16.39 8.80
C LYS A 86 -5.80 -15.39 9.00
N ILE A 87 -5.80 -14.65 10.11
CA ILE A 87 -4.85 -13.55 10.32
C ILE A 87 -3.43 -14.06 10.57
N THR A 88 -3.27 -15.25 11.14
CA THR A 88 -1.99 -15.83 11.55
C THR A 88 -1.01 -15.96 10.38
N ALA A 89 -1.47 -16.54 9.26
CA ALA A 89 -0.67 -16.65 8.03
C ALA A 89 -0.23 -15.28 7.47
N HIS A 90 -1.04 -14.25 7.66
CA HIS A 90 -0.72 -12.88 7.25
C HIS A 90 0.31 -12.25 8.21
N THR A 91 0.18 -12.47 9.52
CA THR A 91 1.12 -11.95 10.52
C THR A 91 2.52 -12.56 10.41
N ASP A 92 2.63 -13.82 9.98
CA ASP A 92 3.92 -14.47 9.74
C ASP A 92 4.70 -13.79 8.59
N PHE A 93 3.99 -13.12 7.69
CA PHE A 93 4.56 -12.44 6.54
C PHE A 93 4.84 -10.95 6.80
N TYR A 94 3.89 -10.23 7.42
CA TYR A 94 3.95 -8.77 7.57
C TYR A 94 4.41 -8.28 8.94
N GLY A 95 4.37 -9.15 9.96
CA GLY A 95 4.73 -8.80 11.33
C GLY A 95 3.64 -9.10 12.35
N GLY A 96 4.05 -9.20 13.61
CA GLY A 96 3.17 -9.57 14.71
C GLY A 96 2.53 -8.41 15.48
N PHE A 97 2.87 -7.17 15.16
CA PHE A 97 2.23 -5.98 15.72
C PHE A 97 1.21 -5.43 14.74
N GLY A 98 0.06 -4.94 15.19
CA GLY A 98 -0.92 -4.39 14.26
C GLY A 98 -2.14 -3.76 14.89
N LEU A 99 -2.94 -3.12 14.05
CA LEU A 99 -4.24 -2.55 14.42
C LEU A 99 -5.34 -3.17 13.56
N GLY A 100 -6.47 -3.49 14.18
CA GLY A 100 -7.72 -3.75 13.49
C GLY A 100 -8.62 -2.55 13.63
N MET A 101 -8.96 -1.90 12.53
CA MET A 101 -9.80 -0.70 12.49
C MET A 101 -11.24 -1.05 12.14
N THR A 102 -12.21 -0.22 12.55
CA THR A 102 -13.60 -0.35 12.07
C THR A 102 -13.66 -0.15 10.55
N LYS A 103 -14.56 -0.88 9.88
CA LYS A 103 -14.70 -0.77 8.43
C LYS A 103 -15.37 0.55 8.04
N GLU A 104 -16.27 1.01 8.89
CA GLU A 104 -16.97 2.29 8.80
C GLU A 104 -15.98 3.46 8.79
N TRP A 105 -14.97 3.43 9.67
CA TRP A 105 -13.88 4.40 9.65
C TRP A 105 -13.11 4.36 8.33
N GLY A 106 -12.77 3.16 7.86
CA GLY A 106 -12.04 2.98 6.60
C GLY A 106 -12.77 3.63 5.42
N ILE A 107 -14.05 3.35 5.28
CA ILE A 107 -14.90 3.93 4.23
C ILE A 107 -14.98 5.47 4.39
N LYS A 108 -15.22 5.96 5.61
CA LYS A 108 -15.28 7.41 5.90
C LYS A 108 -13.98 8.13 5.54
N LYS A 109 -12.84 7.47 5.71
CA LYS A 109 -11.51 8.00 5.38
C LYS A 109 -11.10 7.78 3.91
N GLY A 110 -11.97 7.21 3.08
CA GLY A 110 -11.72 7.01 1.65
C GLY A 110 -10.84 5.80 1.33
N LEU A 111 -10.72 4.83 2.23
CA LEU A 111 -10.12 3.54 1.88
C LEU A 111 -11.05 2.83 0.90
N ASN A 112 -10.45 2.19 -0.10
CA ASN A 112 -11.18 1.39 -1.07
C ASN A 112 -10.50 0.04 -1.27
N PRO A 113 -11.26 -1.06 -1.46
CA PRO A 113 -10.68 -2.32 -1.91
C PRO A 113 -10.02 -2.13 -3.28
N ILE A 114 -8.96 -2.89 -3.53
CA ILE A 114 -8.32 -2.89 -4.85
C ILE A 114 -9.04 -3.83 -5.82
N PHE A 115 -8.77 -3.65 -7.11
CA PHE A 115 -9.26 -4.50 -8.18
C PHE A 115 -8.22 -5.54 -8.53
N TYR A 116 -8.55 -6.79 -8.25
CA TYR A 116 -7.77 -7.92 -8.73
C TYR A 116 -8.20 -8.31 -10.14
N LEU A 117 -7.23 -8.39 -11.04
CA LEU A 117 -7.46 -8.68 -12.45
C LEU A 117 -7.05 -10.12 -12.75
N SER A 118 -7.99 -10.88 -13.31
CA SER A 118 -7.70 -12.21 -13.85
C SER A 118 -7.11 -12.09 -15.25
N ASP A 119 -5.93 -12.68 -15.46
CA ASP A 119 -5.16 -12.56 -16.71
C ASP A 119 -5.95 -12.96 -17.97
N ASN A 120 -6.84 -13.94 -17.85
CA ASN A 120 -7.62 -14.46 -18.97
C ASN A 120 -8.96 -13.73 -19.17
N SER A 121 -9.30 -12.77 -18.32
CA SER A 121 -10.52 -11.97 -18.48
C SER A 121 -10.33 -10.85 -19.52
N ILE A 122 -11.44 -10.22 -19.92
CA ILE A 122 -11.40 -9.06 -20.83
C ILE A 122 -10.81 -7.80 -20.17
N ILE A 123 -10.85 -7.71 -18.84
CA ILE A 123 -10.55 -6.49 -18.08
C ILE A 123 -9.09 -6.03 -18.26
N PRO A 124 -8.05 -6.89 -18.13
CA PRO A 124 -6.67 -6.48 -18.37
C PRO A 124 -6.46 -5.80 -19.73
N ASN A 125 -7.11 -6.30 -20.79
CA ASN A 125 -6.98 -5.72 -22.12
C ASN A 125 -7.70 -4.37 -22.24
N LEU A 126 -8.87 -4.22 -21.61
CA LEU A 126 -9.57 -2.93 -21.54
C LEU A 126 -8.76 -1.88 -20.78
N ILE A 127 -8.19 -2.26 -19.62
CA ILE A 127 -7.32 -1.40 -18.83
C ILE A 127 -6.06 -1.02 -19.63
N ARG A 128 -5.41 -1.99 -20.26
CA ARG A 128 -4.26 -1.74 -21.15
C ARG A 128 -4.59 -0.72 -22.23
N ASN A 129 -5.68 -0.93 -22.97
CA ASN A 129 -6.10 -0.03 -24.04
C ASN A 129 -6.43 1.36 -23.49
N PHE A 130 -7.08 1.44 -22.32
CA PHE A 130 -7.34 2.72 -21.65
C PHE A 130 -6.03 3.44 -21.29
N ILE A 131 -5.08 2.75 -20.67
CA ILE A 131 -3.77 3.30 -20.32
C ILE A 131 -3.05 3.79 -21.58
N LEU A 132 -2.96 2.98 -22.63
CA LEU A 132 -2.29 3.34 -23.88
C LEU A 132 -2.90 4.54 -24.59
N ASN A 133 -4.24 4.62 -24.62
CA ASN A 133 -4.94 5.73 -25.28
C ASN A 133 -4.87 7.04 -24.48
N ASN A 134 -4.63 6.97 -23.17
CA ASN A 134 -4.61 8.14 -22.27
C ASN A 134 -3.21 8.51 -21.76
N ILE A 135 -2.18 7.73 -22.08
CA ILE A 135 -0.78 8.05 -21.85
C ILE A 135 -0.17 8.44 -23.22
N PRO A 136 0.00 9.74 -23.53
CA PRO A 136 0.58 10.17 -24.80
C PRO A 136 1.92 9.48 -25.09
N VAL A 137 2.30 9.29 -26.37
CA VAL A 137 3.62 8.70 -26.73
C VAL A 137 4.78 9.54 -26.17
N ASN A 138 4.62 10.87 -26.12
CA ASN A 138 5.55 11.79 -25.47
C ASN A 138 5.42 11.79 -23.93
N ALA A 139 4.44 11.10 -23.35
CA ALA A 139 4.25 11.04 -21.90
C ALA A 139 5.41 10.34 -21.22
N ILE A 140 6.14 9.47 -21.90
CA ILE A 140 7.34 8.88 -21.32
C ILE A 140 8.46 9.93 -21.23
N ASN A 141 8.63 10.77 -22.25
CA ASN A 141 9.53 11.93 -22.18
C ASN A 141 9.05 12.97 -21.16
N LEU A 142 7.73 13.18 -21.00
CA LEU A 142 7.14 14.06 -19.99
C LEU A 142 7.19 13.48 -18.55
N LEU A 143 7.14 12.14 -18.43
CA LEU A 143 7.37 11.38 -17.19
C LEU A 143 8.83 11.51 -16.77
N ILE A 144 9.74 11.43 -17.73
CA ILE A 144 11.18 11.66 -17.54
C ILE A 144 11.46 13.15 -17.23
N SER A 145 10.74 14.10 -17.86
CA SER A 145 10.89 15.55 -17.60
C SER A 145 10.17 16.03 -16.35
N ARG A 146 9.44 15.17 -15.63
CA ARG A 146 8.65 15.49 -14.42
C ARG A 146 7.55 16.54 -14.64
N GLU A 147 7.19 16.84 -15.88
CA GLU A 147 6.15 17.82 -16.24
C GLU A 147 4.75 17.21 -16.36
N LEU A 148 4.60 15.92 -16.03
CA LEU A 148 3.31 15.24 -16.07
C LEU A 148 2.39 15.69 -14.91
N SER A 149 1.61 16.74 -15.17
CA SER A 149 0.32 17.02 -14.51
C SER A 149 -0.56 15.75 -14.49
N PRO A 150 -1.45 15.53 -13.50
CA PRO A 150 -1.73 14.22 -12.91
C PRO A 150 -2.41 13.26 -13.90
N ASN A 151 -1.64 12.37 -14.52
CA ASN A 151 -2.21 11.36 -15.39
C ASN A 151 -3.14 10.43 -14.60
N ILE A 152 -4.43 10.55 -14.89
CA ILE A 152 -5.51 9.83 -14.22
C ILE A 152 -5.30 8.32 -14.31
N ALA A 153 -4.77 7.81 -15.42
CA ALA A 153 -4.50 6.38 -15.59
C ALA A 153 -3.41 5.90 -14.60
N LEU A 154 -2.32 6.65 -14.43
CA LEU A 154 -1.28 6.31 -13.44
C LEU A 154 -1.79 6.38 -12.01
N ARG A 155 -2.71 7.30 -11.70
CA ARG A 155 -3.36 7.39 -10.38
C ARG A 155 -4.29 6.20 -10.10
N LEU A 156 -4.93 5.65 -11.13
CA LEU A 156 -5.80 4.47 -11.00
C LEU A 156 -5.00 3.17 -10.85
N MET A 157 -3.82 3.08 -11.46
CA MET A 157 -2.99 1.87 -11.43
C MET A 157 -2.63 1.42 -10.00
N LYS A 158 -2.52 2.34 -9.04
CA LYS A 158 -2.30 2.00 -7.62
C LYS A 158 -3.44 1.23 -6.96
N PHE A 159 -4.58 1.05 -7.63
CA PHE A 159 -5.69 0.22 -7.16
C PHE A 159 -5.86 -1.06 -7.97
N LEU A 160 -4.89 -1.41 -8.83
CA LEU A 160 -4.94 -2.61 -9.66
C LEU A 160 -3.85 -3.58 -9.24
N LYS A 161 -4.19 -4.87 -9.13
CA LYS A 161 -3.22 -5.96 -9.00
C LYS A 161 -3.64 -7.16 -9.85
N PRO A 162 -2.70 -8.02 -10.28
CA PRO A 162 -3.07 -9.32 -10.81
C PRO A 162 -3.56 -10.21 -9.66
N LEU A 163 -4.27 -11.31 -9.98
CA LEU A 163 -4.65 -12.30 -8.95
C LEU A 163 -3.43 -12.90 -8.24
N LYS A 164 -2.34 -13.14 -8.97
CA LYS A 164 -1.11 -13.75 -8.47
C LYS A 164 0.09 -13.03 -9.05
N GLY A 165 1.15 -12.89 -8.27
CA GLY A 165 2.38 -12.27 -8.74
C GLY A 165 3.55 -12.53 -7.80
N LYS A 166 4.66 -11.84 -8.09
CA LYS A 166 5.90 -11.91 -7.33
C LYS A 166 6.03 -10.67 -6.46
N MET A 167 6.60 -10.82 -5.28
CA MET A 167 6.93 -9.70 -4.41
C MET A 167 8.23 -9.98 -3.67
N LYS A 168 8.98 -8.92 -3.34
CA LYS A 168 10.22 -9.03 -2.57
C LYS A 168 9.92 -8.87 -1.08
N VAL A 169 10.37 -9.84 -0.29
CA VAL A 169 10.21 -9.88 1.17
C VAL A 169 11.56 -10.18 1.77
N ASN A 170 12.10 -9.26 2.58
CA ASN A 170 13.45 -9.40 3.16
C ASN A 170 14.53 -9.76 2.11
N GLY A 171 14.43 -9.16 0.91
CA GLY A 171 15.34 -9.40 -0.21
C GLY A 171 15.09 -10.70 -1.01
N LYS A 172 14.15 -11.55 -0.60
CA LYS A 172 13.78 -12.79 -1.32
C LYS A 172 12.52 -12.59 -2.15
N GLU A 173 12.51 -13.13 -3.35
CA GLU A 173 11.33 -13.13 -4.22
C GLU A 173 10.39 -14.26 -3.81
N VAL A 174 9.14 -13.93 -3.52
CA VAL A 174 8.09 -14.86 -3.12
C VAL A 174 6.91 -14.71 -4.08
N THR A 175 6.36 -15.84 -4.52
CA THR A 175 5.13 -15.85 -5.32
C THR A 175 3.92 -15.90 -4.38
N LYS A 176 2.95 -15.02 -4.59
CA LYS A 176 1.78 -14.88 -3.72
C LYS A 176 0.49 -14.71 -4.51
N ASN A 177 -0.59 -15.30 -4.01
CA ASN A 177 -1.95 -14.99 -4.45
C ASN A 177 -2.37 -13.70 -3.75
N PHE A 178 -2.43 -12.59 -4.48
CA PHE A 178 -2.67 -11.28 -3.89
C PHE A 178 -4.13 -11.09 -3.45
N ASP A 179 -5.05 -11.81 -4.08
CA ASP A 179 -6.49 -11.74 -3.81
C ASP A 179 -6.88 -12.32 -2.44
N GLU A 180 -6.07 -13.23 -1.89
CA GLU A 180 -6.25 -13.80 -0.55
C GLU A 180 -6.17 -12.73 0.57
N GLU A 181 -5.52 -11.59 0.32
CA GLU A 181 -5.40 -10.51 1.30
C GLU A 181 -6.61 -9.60 1.36
N CYS A 182 -7.48 -9.63 0.33
CA CYS A 182 -8.60 -8.71 0.20
C CYS A 182 -8.17 -7.26 0.53
N GLU A 183 -7.15 -6.78 -0.16
CA GLU A 183 -6.43 -5.55 0.18
C GLU A 183 -7.30 -4.29 -0.03
N TRP A 184 -7.23 -3.38 0.94
CA TRP A 184 -7.78 -2.04 0.90
C TRP A 184 -6.64 -1.04 0.96
N ARG A 185 -6.75 0.04 0.20
CA ARG A 185 -5.74 1.11 0.15
C ARG A 185 -6.35 2.44 0.54
N TYR A 186 -5.66 3.13 1.45
CA TYR A 186 -5.72 4.57 1.54
C TYR A 186 -4.55 5.13 0.72
N ALA A 187 -4.83 5.99 -0.25
CA ALA A 187 -3.80 6.50 -1.14
C ALA A 187 -4.03 8.00 -1.39
N PRO A 188 -3.47 8.88 -0.55
CA PRO A 188 -3.70 10.32 -0.63
C PRO A 188 -3.25 10.86 -1.99
N ALA A 189 -3.95 11.88 -2.46
CA ALA A 189 -3.57 12.63 -3.66
C ALA A 189 -3.24 14.07 -3.28
N SER A 190 -2.20 14.60 -3.90
CA SER A 190 -1.84 16.00 -3.81
C SER A 190 -2.47 16.71 -5.00
N ASP A 191 -3.55 17.45 -4.78
CA ASP A 191 -4.37 18.00 -5.86
C ASP A 191 -4.17 19.51 -6.09
N GLU A 192 -3.81 20.33 -5.08
CA GLU A 192 -3.73 21.80 -5.24
C GLU A 192 -2.35 22.42 -4.98
N ASN A 193 -1.57 21.91 -4.01
CA ASN A 193 -0.28 22.49 -3.62
C ASN A 193 0.94 21.64 -3.97
N ASN A 194 0.75 20.48 -4.62
CA ASN A 194 1.83 19.55 -4.99
C ASN A 194 2.84 19.28 -3.85
N LEU A 195 2.35 19.21 -2.60
CA LEU A 195 3.21 19.07 -1.41
C LEU A 195 4.10 17.82 -1.49
N PHE A 196 3.62 16.77 -2.15
CA PHE A 196 4.39 15.58 -2.48
C PHE A 196 3.95 15.03 -3.85
N PRO A 197 4.84 14.31 -4.56
CA PRO A 197 4.52 13.64 -5.82
C PRO A 197 3.38 12.61 -5.71
N ASN A 198 2.46 12.56 -6.67
CA ASN A 198 1.40 11.53 -6.66
C ASN A 198 1.95 10.11 -6.92
N PHE A 199 3.14 10.02 -7.52
CA PHE A 199 3.89 8.80 -7.75
C PHE A 199 5.38 9.13 -7.92
N LEU A 200 6.23 8.13 -7.74
CA LEU A 200 7.67 8.19 -8.04
C LEU A 200 8.02 7.02 -8.97
N LEU A 201 8.77 7.32 -10.03
CA LEU A 201 9.31 6.27 -10.89
C LEU A 201 10.57 5.71 -10.23
N ASN A 202 10.55 4.44 -9.84
CA ASN A 202 11.62 3.83 -9.04
C ASN A 202 13.02 3.93 -9.64
N PHE A 203 13.13 4.05 -10.97
CA PHE A 203 14.41 4.19 -11.64
C PHE A 203 14.92 5.63 -11.75
N LEU A 204 14.03 6.62 -11.60
CA LEU A 204 14.39 8.04 -11.60
C LEU A 204 14.53 8.58 -10.18
N ALA A 205 13.76 8.05 -9.24
CA ALA A 205 13.82 8.43 -7.84
C ALA A 205 15.10 7.88 -7.21
N ASN A 206 15.96 8.77 -6.75
CA ASN A 206 17.05 8.38 -5.87
C ASN A 206 16.51 8.14 -4.44
N ASN A 207 17.33 7.51 -3.59
CA ASN A 207 16.92 7.21 -2.20
C ASN A 207 16.58 8.48 -1.39
N GLU A 208 17.18 9.62 -1.72
CA GLU A 208 16.98 10.91 -1.04
C GLU A 208 15.58 11.48 -1.34
N GLU A 209 15.22 11.58 -2.62
CA GLU A 209 13.89 12.03 -3.07
C GLU A 209 12.76 11.17 -2.49
N LEU A 210 12.97 9.85 -2.45
CA LEU A 210 12.04 8.92 -1.82
C LEU A 210 11.89 9.20 -0.32
N GLN A 211 12.99 9.45 0.39
CA GLN A 211 12.99 9.75 1.82
C GLN A 211 12.32 11.10 2.10
N ASP A 212 12.65 12.14 1.34
CA ASP A 212 12.06 13.48 1.48
C ASP A 212 10.56 13.44 1.24
N SER A 213 10.13 12.76 0.17
CA SER A 213 8.71 12.59 -0.14
C SER A 213 7.98 11.80 0.96
N ASN A 214 8.64 10.79 1.54
CA ASN A 214 8.13 10.04 2.68
C ASN A 214 8.01 10.91 3.95
N ILE A 215 8.96 11.81 4.22
CA ILE A 215 8.89 12.76 5.34
C ILE A 215 7.71 13.71 5.16
N VAL A 216 7.51 14.25 3.96
CA VAL A 216 6.39 15.15 3.70
C VAL A 216 5.05 14.44 3.87
N THR A 217 4.88 13.26 3.27
CA THR A 217 3.64 12.46 3.40
C THR A 217 3.33 12.08 4.85
N LYS A 218 4.34 11.80 5.67
CA LYS A 218 4.15 11.58 7.11
C LYS A 218 3.52 12.80 7.78
N LYS A 219 3.99 14.01 7.43
CA LYS A 219 3.51 15.25 8.05
C LYS A 219 2.12 15.65 7.58
N VAL A 220 1.86 15.59 6.28
CA VAL A 220 0.67 16.22 5.68
C VAL A 220 -0.43 15.23 5.26
N ALA A 221 -0.11 13.95 5.13
CA ALA A 221 -1.01 12.95 4.55
C ALA A 221 -1.30 11.75 5.47
N SER A 222 -0.70 11.69 6.67
CA SER A 222 -0.95 10.61 7.63
C SER A 222 -2.43 10.46 7.96
N LEU A 223 -2.91 9.23 7.90
CA LEU A 223 -4.30 8.88 8.08
C LEU A 223 -4.63 8.81 9.58
N LYS A 224 -5.32 9.85 10.06
CA LYS A 224 -5.72 10.01 11.47
C LYS A 224 -6.98 9.22 11.82
N PHE A 225 -7.08 8.81 13.08
CA PHE A 225 -8.19 8.06 13.68
C PHE A 225 -8.36 8.43 15.15
N GLU A 226 -9.51 8.05 15.71
CA GLU A 226 -9.83 8.18 17.14
C GLU A 226 -9.73 6.81 17.84
N PRO A 227 -9.58 6.76 19.18
CA PRO A 227 -9.58 5.51 19.95
C PRO A 227 -10.80 4.60 19.70
N SER A 228 -11.94 5.22 19.41
CA SER A 228 -13.20 4.52 19.10
C SER A 228 -13.16 3.80 17.75
N ASP A 229 -12.31 4.22 16.82
CA ASP A 229 -12.14 3.60 15.50
C ASP A 229 -11.32 2.30 15.55
N ILE A 230 -10.57 2.07 16.63
CA ILE A 230 -9.79 0.85 16.84
C ILE A 230 -10.71 -0.26 17.35
N LYS A 231 -10.67 -1.44 16.75
CA LYS A 231 -11.32 -2.68 17.25
C LYS A 231 -10.33 -3.62 17.92
N TYR A 232 -9.09 -3.68 17.44
CA TYR A 232 -8.07 -4.60 17.94
C TYR A 232 -6.69 -3.92 17.94
N ILE A 233 -5.89 -4.23 18.95
CA ILE A 233 -4.46 -3.92 18.99
C ILE A 233 -3.73 -5.25 19.16
N PHE A 234 -3.07 -5.69 18.10
CA PHE A 234 -2.36 -6.97 18.07
C PHE A 234 -0.92 -6.80 18.53
N VAL A 235 -0.48 -7.71 19.39
CA VAL A 235 0.91 -7.86 19.79
C VAL A 235 1.37 -9.30 19.58
N PRO A 236 2.67 -9.57 19.39
CA PRO A 236 3.13 -10.94 19.17
C PRO A 236 2.86 -11.87 20.37
N LYS A 237 3.19 -11.42 21.59
CA LYS A 237 3.15 -12.22 22.81
C LYS A 237 2.47 -11.48 23.96
N ASP A 238 1.96 -12.21 24.95
CA ASP A 238 1.38 -11.63 26.17
C ASP A 238 2.37 -10.73 26.92
N SER A 239 3.67 -11.05 26.86
CA SER A 239 4.73 -10.24 27.47
C SER A 239 4.85 -8.83 26.88
N ASN A 240 4.34 -8.58 25.67
CA ASN A 240 4.32 -7.25 25.05
C ASN A 240 3.17 -6.38 25.55
N ILE A 241 2.10 -6.98 26.12
CA ILE A 241 0.87 -6.27 26.49
C ILE A 241 1.14 -5.15 27.50
N PRO A 242 1.88 -5.35 28.61
CA PRO A 242 2.09 -4.29 29.60
C PRO A 242 2.77 -3.05 29.01
N THR A 243 3.76 -3.24 28.14
CA THR A 243 4.47 -2.15 27.46
C THR A 243 3.54 -1.34 26.58
N ILE A 244 2.72 -2.02 25.76
CA ILE A 244 1.74 -1.37 24.88
C ILE A 244 0.68 -0.62 25.68
N ILE A 245 0.14 -1.22 26.75
CA ILE A 245 -0.85 -0.58 27.63
C ILE A 245 -0.29 0.72 28.24
N ASN A 246 0.94 0.68 28.76
CA ASN A 246 1.58 1.87 29.33
C ASN A 246 1.74 2.97 28.28
N LYS A 247 2.16 2.62 27.06
CA LYS A 247 2.30 3.58 25.96
C LYS A 247 0.96 4.16 25.50
N ILE A 248 -0.09 3.35 25.39
CA ILE A 248 -1.45 3.83 25.08
C ILE A 248 -1.90 4.86 26.11
N ASN A 249 -1.70 4.58 27.39
CA ASN A 249 -2.05 5.52 28.47
C ASN A 249 -1.31 6.85 28.37
N THR A 250 -0.06 6.85 27.91
CA THR A 250 0.70 8.09 27.65
C THR A 250 0.20 8.82 26.40
N ILE A 251 0.06 8.11 25.27
CA ILE A 251 -0.33 8.70 23.98
C ILE A 251 -1.72 9.33 24.06
N PHE A 252 -2.68 8.64 24.68
CA PHE A 252 -4.07 9.09 24.79
C PHE A 252 -4.38 9.73 26.14
N THR A 253 -3.38 10.35 26.80
CA THR A 253 -3.56 10.94 28.15
C THR A 253 -4.73 11.93 28.19
N ASP A 254 -4.89 12.73 27.14
CA ASP A 254 -5.90 13.79 27.03
C ASP A 254 -7.32 13.28 26.74
N HIS A 255 -7.49 11.97 26.52
CA HIS A 255 -8.80 11.36 26.29
C HIS A 255 -9.48 10.97 27.60
N PRO A 256 -10.84 10.95 27.63
CA PRO A 256 -11.58 10.50 28.81
C PRO A 256 -11.14 9.11 29.29
N GLU A 257 -11.09 8.92 30.60
CA GLU A 257 -10.65 7.66 31.22
C GLU A 257 -11.43 6.45 30.70
N HIS A 258 -12.76 6.58 30.58
CA HIS A 258 -13.60 5.48 30.09
C HIS A 258 -13.27 5.05 28.66
N GLU A 259 -12.93 5.98 27.76
CA GLU A 259 -12.51 5.67 26.39
C GLU A 259 -11.16 4.96 26.37
N ARG A 260 -10.23 5.42 27.21
CA ARG A 260 -8.93 4.77 27.38
C ARG A 260 -9.08 3.35 27.90
N LEU A 261 -9.89 3.12 28.94
CA LEU A 261 -10.16 1.78 29.48
C LEU A 261 -10.73 0.83 28.41
N LEU A 262 -11.68 1.33 27.59
CA LEU A 262 -12.19 0.57 26.45
C LEU A 262 -11.09 0.26 25.43
N LEU A 263 -10.19 1.20 25.13
CA LEU A 263 -9.07 0.96 24.22
C LEU A 263 -8.09 -0.09 24.76
N LEU A 264 -7.75 -0.04 26.06
CA LEU A 264 -6.88 -1.02 26.72
C LEU A 264 -7.45 -2.44 26.65
N SER A 265 -8.78 -2.58 26.72
CA SER A 265 -9.45 -3.88 26.59
C SER A 265 -9.34 -4.52 25.20
N LYS A 266 -8.89 -3.76 24.19
CA LYS A 266 -8.75 -4.22 22.80
C LYS A 266 -7.37 -4.79 22.48
N VAL A 267 -6.44 -4.80 23.45
CA VAL A 267 -5.09 -5.36 23.28
C VAL A 267 -5.14 -6.89 23.40
N ILE A 268 -4.70 -7.59 22.36
CA ILE A 268 -4.69 -9.06 22.29
C ILE A 268 -3.39 -9.57 21.69
N SER A 269 -2.88 -10.70 22.20
CA SER A 269 -1.70 -11.35 21.63
C SER A 269 -2.06 -12.34 20.52
N LEU A 270 -1.18 -12.42 19.52
CA LEU A 270 -1.27 -13.44 18.47
C LEU A 270 -1.06 -14.85 19.03
N ASP A 271 -0.25 -15.01 20.09
CA ASP A 271 -0.10 -16.27 20.80
C ASP A 271 -1.42 -16.78 21.40
N THR A 272 -2.28 -15.89 21.89
CA THR A 272 -3.63 -16.26 22.35
C THR A 272 -4.49 -16.71 21.17
N ILE A 273 -4.53 -15.91 20.09
CA ILE A 273 -5.33 -16.22 18.90
C ILE A 273 -4.93 -17.56 18.29
N ARG A 274 -3.62 -17.87 18.22
CA ARG A 274 -3.11 -19.14 17.68
C ARG A 274 -3.46 -20.38 18.51
N LYS A 275 -3.78 -20.21 19.80
CA LYS A 275 -4.20 -21.33 20.66
C LYS A 275 -5.68 -21.65 20.51
N ASP A 276 -6.47 -20.63 20.17
CA ASP A 276 -7.93 -20.71 20.12
C ASP A 276 -8.49 -21.01 18.71
N PHE A 277 -7.66 -20.89 17.67
CA PHE A 277 -8.00 -21.15 16.26
C PHE A 277 -7.02 -22.13 15.60
#